data_AF-A0A6H9L5G7-F1
#
_entry.id   AF-A0A6H9L5G7-F1
#
_cell.length_a   1.000
_cell.length_b   1.000
_cell.length_c   1.000
_cell.angle_alpha   90.00
_cell.angle_beta   90.00
_cell.angle_gamma   90.00
#
_symmetry.space_group_name_H-M   'P 1'
#
loop_
_entity.id
_entity.type
_entity.pdbx_description
1 polymer ?
#
loop_
_entity_poly.entity_id
_entity_poly.type
_entity_poly.pdbx_seq_one_letter_code
_entity_poly.pdbx_strand_id
1 'polypeptide(L)'
;MKLPWKKLPEQIRRLAVVSLFLVVLPFIVRSILVPSDFGKYGHYRASAVDEIIAMEIKYAGHQVCYDCHDEEVESKQAGVHKNVSCEICHGPAAAHSEDDEIELIAPRDRDSCPLCHEYLSSRPTGFPQIVSDSHEPMKACISCHDPHNPKSEKSTECEACHTEIANTKSLSKHVNIACKECHETPDAHKTQPRMFLPGKPVNREFCGRCHAETAPSDKDIPRIEMETHEEAYVCWQCHYPHLPEAE
;
A
#
# COMPACT_ATOMS: atom_id res chain seq x y z
N MET A 1 -5.86 15.45 -60.52
CA MET A 1 -7.32 15.20 -60.54
C MET A 1 -7.97 16.11 -59.49
N LYS A 2 -8.66 17.19 -59.90
CA LYS A 2 -9.28 18.15 -58.94
C LYS A 2 -10.66 17.62 -58.56
N LEU A 3 -10.82 17.00 -57.39
CA LEU A 3 -12.16 16.73 -56.86
C LEU A 3 -12.85 18.08 -56.58
N PRO A 4 -14.02 18.36 -57.15
CA PRO A 4 -14.70 19.64 -56.94
C PRO A 4 -15.34 19.62 -55.54
N TRP A 5 -14.59 20.10 -54.53
CA TRP A 5 -15.01 20.20 -53.12
C TRP A 5 -16.43 20.75 -52.92
N LYS A 6 -16.85 21.70 -53.76
CA LYS A 6 -18.19 22.30 -53.74
C LYS A 6 -19.32 21.37 -54.18
N LYS A 7 -19.03 20.27 -54.89
CA LYS A 7 -20.01 19.27 -55.37
C LYS A 7 -20.24 18.11 -54.39
N LEU A 8 -19.49 18.03 -53.30
CA LEU A 8 -19.68 17.00 -52.27
C LEU A 8 -20.83 17.37 -51.33
N PRO A 9 -21.62 16.39 -50.85
CA PRO A 9 -22.58 16.58 -49.77
C PRO A 9 -21.95 17.26 -48.55
N GLU A 10 -22.74 18.11 -47.89
CA GLU A 10 -22.24 18.91 -46.77
C GLU A 10 -21.66 18.07 -45.63
N GLN A 11 -22.31 16.93 -45.34
CA GLN A 11 -21.88 15.96 -44.34
C GLN A 11 -20.48 15.42 -44.64
N ILE A 12 -20.19 15.11 -45.91
CA ILE A 12 -18.89 14.60 -46.35
C ILE A 12 -17.81 15.67 -46.21
N ARG A 13 -18.10 16.93 -46.55
CA ARG A 13 -17.14 18.03 -46.38
C ARG A 13 -16.82 18.30 -44.92
N ARG A 14 -17.84 18.34 -44.05
CA ARG A 14 -17.66 18.55 -42.60
C ARG A 14 -16.83 17.40 -42.00
N LEU A 15 -17.17 16.16 -42.34
CA LEU A 15 -16.40 14.98 -41.91
C LEU A 15 -14.95 15.03 -42.41
N ALA A 16 -14.72 15.38 -43.68
CA ALA A 16 -13.37 15.47 -44.23
C ALA A 16 -12.49 16.52 -43.52
N VAL A 17 -13.05 17.68 -43.14
CA VAL A 17 -12.32 18.71 -42.37
C VAL A 17 -11.97 18.20 -40.97
N VAL A 18 -12.94 17.58 -40.27
CA VAL A 18 -12.70 17.01 -38.93
C VAL A 18 -11.66 15.89 -39.00
N SER A 19 -11.76 14.98 -39.98
CA SER A 19 -10.77 13.91 -40.18
C SER A 19 -9.39 14.46 -40.50
N LEU A 20 -9.28 15.50 -41.34
CA LEU A 20 -8.00 16.15 -41.62
C LEU A 20 -7.41 16.75 -40.34
N PHE A 21 -8.22 17.43 -39.53
CA PHE A 21 -7.77 17.99 -38.26
C PHE A 21 -7.29 16.90 -37.30
N LEU A 22 -8.05 15.82 -37.12
CA LEU A 22 -7.70 14.68 -36.27
C LEU A 22 -6.42 13.97 -36.72
N VAL A 23 -6.11 13.99 -38.02
CA VAL A 23 -4.88 13.42 -38.55
C VAL A 23 -3.71 14.39 -38.42
N VAL A 24 -3.87 15.65 -38.81
CA VAL A 24 -2.77 16.63 -38.90
C VAL A 24 -2.36 17.16 -37.53
N LEU A 25 -3.32 17.43 -36.64
CA LEU A 25 -3.04 18.02 -35.34
C LEU A 25 -2.03 17.20 -34.52
N PRO A 26 -2.14 15.86 -34.39
CA PRO A 26 -1.15 15.06 -33.68
C PRO A 26 0.28 15.17 -34.23
N PHE A 27 0.46 15.27 -35.56
CA PHE A 27 1.80 15.44 -36.14
C PHE A 27 2.40 16.80 -35.80
N ILE A 28 1.59 17.87 -35.85
CA ILE A 28 2.03 19.21 -35.44
C ILE A 28 2.41 19.21 -33.97
N VAL A 29 1.53 18.71 -33.09
CA VAL A 29 1.77 18.62 -31.65
C VAL A 29 3.03 17.80 -31.37
N ARG A 30 3.21 16.65 -32.04
CA ARG A 30 4.39 15.81 -31.90
C ARG A 30 5.66 16.55 -32.33
N SER A 31 5.62 17.33 -33.42
CA SER A 31 6.79 18.07 -33.90
C SER A 31 7.26 19.16 -32.95
N ILE A 32 6.38 19.67 -32.08
CA ILE A 32 6.68 20.70 -31.08
C ILE A 32 7.10 20.08 -29.74
N LEU A 33 6.41 19.02 -29.31
CA LEU A 33 6.61 18.44 -27.97
C LEU A 33 7.68 17.35 -27.91
N VAL A 34 8.07 16.74 -29.03
CA VAL A 34 9.09 15.68 -29.06
C VAL A 34 10.46 16.29 -29.35
N PRO A 35 11.40 16.24 -28.40
CA PRO A 35 12.77 16.68 -28.60
C PRO A 35 13.44 15.97 -29.79
N SER A 36 14.35 16.66 -30.49
CA SER A 36 15.04 16.12 -31.68
C SER A 36 15.88 14.87 -31.39
N ASP A 37 16.28 14.68 -30.14
CA ASP A 37 17.10 13.59 -29.63
C ASP A 37 16.31 12.54 -28.84
N PHE A 38 14.97 12.66 -28.79
CA PHE A 38 14.10 11.63 -28.22
C PHE A 38 14.22 10.32 -29.00
N GLY A 39 14.37 9.19 -28.29
CA GLY A 39 14.46 7.88 -28.94
C GLY A 39 15.87 7.42 -29.28
N LYS A 40 16.90 8.27 -29.13
CA LYS A 40 18.29 7.94 -29.54
C LYS A 40 18.86 6.72 -28.79
N TYR A 41 18.58 6.61 -27.50
CA TYR A 41 19.10 5.55 -26.61
C TYR A 41 17.98 4.75 -25.90
N GLY A 42 16.72 5.03 -26.21
CA GLY A 42 15.55 4.46 -25.53
C GLY A 42 14.37 5.42 -25.55
N HIS A 43 13.27 5.08 -24.88
CA HIS A 43 12.04 5.89 -24.86
C HIS A 43 12.15 7.12 -23.92
N TYR A 44 13.18 7.93 -24.11
CA TYR A 44 13.47 9.15 -23.35
C TYR A 44 14.32 10.12 -24.19
N ARG A 45 14.50 11.35 -23.69
CA ARG A 45 15.34 12.39 -24.29
C ARG A 45 16.82 12.12 -23.99
N ALA A 46 17.65 11.97 -25.00
CA ALA A 46 19.07 11.62 -24.80
C ALA A 46 19.83 12.63 -23.93
N SER A 47 19.63 13.93 -24.18
CA SER A 47 20.24 15.04 -23.42
C SER A 47 19.82 15.10 -21.96
N ALA A 48 18.73 14.42 -21.55
CA ALA A 48 18.35 14.34 -20.15
C ALA A 48 19.41 13.60 -19.31
N VAL A 49 20.18 12.69 -19.91
CA VAL A 49 21.27 11.99 -19.21
C VAL A 49 22.36 12.97 -18.81
N ASP A 50 22.83 13.78 -19.76
CA ASP A 50 23.88 14.78 -19.51
C ASP A 50 23.39 15.85 -18.51
N GLU A 51 22.12 16.25 -18.59
CA GLU A 51 21.52 17.18 -17.63
C GLU A 51 21.46 16.62 -16.22
N ILE A 52 21.04 15.35 -16.04
CA ILE A 52 21.01 14.68 -14.74
C ILE A 52 22.42 14.54 -14.17
N ILE A 53 23.41 14.19 -15.01
CA ILE A 53 24.82 14.10 -14.61
C ILE A 53 25.35 15.46 -14.15
N ALA A 54 24.91 16.55 -14.79
CA ALA A 54 25.32 17.90 -14.45
C ALA A 54 24.62 18.47 -13.20
N MET A 55 23.65 17.76 -12.62
CA MET A 55 23.01 18.20 -11.37
C MET A 55 24.00 18.12 -10.21
N GLU A 56 23.91 19.10 -9.31
CA GLU A 56 24.66 19.08 -8.07
C GLU A 56 24.23 17.90 -7.19
N ILE A 57 25.20 17.15 -6.68
CA ILE A 57 24.95 16.02 -5.78
C ILE A 57 24.55 16.57 -4.42
N LYS A 58 23.31 16.29 -3.98
CA LYS A 58 22.80 16.66 -2.66
C LYS A 58 22.78 15.51 -1.66
N TYR A 59 22.76 14.27 -2.15
CA TYR A 59 22.71 13.07 -1.32
C TYR A 59 24.07 12.39 -1.32
N ALA A 60 24.57 12.03 -0.15
CA ALA A 60 25.85 11.33 0.01
C ALA A 60 25.73 9.84 -0.36
N GLY A 61 24.53 9.26 -0.16
CA GLY A 61 24.31 7.83 -0.30
C GLY A 61 24.72 7.05 0.95
N HIS A 62 24.09 5.88 1.14
CA HIS A 62 24.17 5.13 2.40
C HIS A 62 25.58 4.68 2.79
N GLN A 63 26.46 4.42 1.82
CA GLN A 63 27.79 3.86 2.10
C GLN A 63 28.66 4.86 2.87
N VAL A 64 28.56 6.15 2.53
CA VAL A 64 29.30 7.21 3.22
C VAL A 64 28.92 7.25 4.70
N CYS A 65 27.64 7.08 5.02
CA CYS A 65 27.19 6.99 6.41
C CYS A 65 27.79 5.77 7.13
N TYR A 66 27.98 4.66 6.43
CA TYR A 66 28.49 3.40 6.99
C TYR A 66 29.97 3.44 7.31
N ASP A 67 30.71 4.34 6.67
CA ASP A 67 32.14 4.47 6.88
C ASP A 67 32.46 5.35 8.12
N CYS A 68 31.45 6.02 8.72
CA CYS A 68 31.63 6.93 9.87
C CYS A 68 30.72 6.65 11.08
N HIS A 69 29.51 6.10 10.90
CA HIS A 69 28.52 5.88 11.97
C HIS A 69 28.32 4.40 12.31
N ASP A 70 29.39 3.71 12.70
CA ASP A 70 29.41 2.26 12.92
C ASP A 70 28.33 1.78 13.91
N GLU A 71 28.17 2.47 15.05
CA GLU A 71 27.24 2.07 16.11
C GLU A 71 25.77 2.18 15.67
N GLU A 72 25.39 3.30 15.05
CA GLU A 72 24.05 3.51 14.52
C GLU A 72 23.74 2.54 13.39
N VAL A 73 24.73 2.24 12.55
CA VAL A 73 24.60 1.30 11.44
C VAL A 73 24.43 -0.12 11.96
N GLU A 74 25.20 -0.55 12.96
CA GLU A 74 25.03 -1.87 13.58
C GLU A 74 23.63 -2.00 14.21
N SER A 75 23.20 -1.00 14.97
CA SER A 75 21.86 -0.95 15.57
C SER A 75 20.76 -1.04 14.49
N LYS A 76 20.91 -0.28 13.41
CA LYS A 76 19.96 -0.25 12.30
C LYS A 76 19.92 -1.53 11.49
N GLN A 77 21.06 -2.16 11.25
CA GLN A 77 21.14 -3.44 10.53
C GLN A 77 20.52 -4.59 11.32
N ALA A 78 20.60 -4.54 12.65
CA ALA A 78 19.91 -5.49 13.52
C ALA A 78 18.38 -5.28 13.57
N GLY A 79 17.91 -4.07 13.25
CA GLY A 79 16.50 -3.68 13.31
C GLY A 79 15.70 -3.92 12.01
N VAL A 80 14.42 -3.55 12.07
CA VAL A 80 13.49 -3.65 10.91
C VAL A 80 13.65 -2.50 9.91
N HIS A 81 14.30 -1.39 10.29
CA HIS A 81 14.62 -0.26 9.42
C HIS A 81 15.91 -0.43 8.60
N LYS A 82 16.55 -1.61 8.63
CA LYS A 82 17.82 -1.87 7.93
C LYS A 82 17.85 -1.43 6.45
N ASN A 83 16.71 -1.50 5.75
CA ASN A 83 16.58 -1.14 4.33
C ASN A 83 16.09 0.30 4.08
N VAL A 84 15.87 1.11 5.12
CA VAL A 84 15.53 2.53 5.00
C VAL A 84 16.83 3.32 4.92
N SER A 85 17.01 4.22 3.95
CA SER A 85 18.23 5.07 3.90
C SER A 85 18.26 6.05 5.09
N CYS A 86 19.45 6.36 5.62
CA CYS A 86 19.63 7.36 6.68
C CYS A 86 19.05 8.72 6.25
N GLU A 87 19.25 9.08 4.98
CA GLU A 87 18.82 10.33 4.37
C GLU A 87 17.29 10.46 4.20
N ILE A 88 16.53 9.37 4.38
CA ILE A 88 15.05 9.43 4.41
C ILE A 88 14.57 10.17 5.66
N CYS A 89 15.28 10.00 6.78
CA CYS A 89 14.96 10.68 8.03
C CYS A 89 15.81 11.94 8.22
N HIS A 90 17.11 11.84 7.93
CA HIS A 90 18.09 12.89 8.23
C HIS A 90 18.24 13.95 7.13
N GLY A 91 17.63 13.71 5.96
CA GLY A 91 17.74 14.59 4.81
C GLY A 91 19.03 14.41 3.99
N PRO A 92 19.24 15.27 2.98
CA PRO A 92 20.38 15.19 2.05
C PRO A 92 21.72 15.44 2.77
N ALA A 93 22.63 14.46 2.73
CA ALA A 93 23.83 14.47 3.55
C ALA A 93 25.14 14.84 2.81
N ALA A 94 25.09 15.24 1.53
CA ALA A 94 26.33 15.51 0.78
C ALA A 94 27.23 16.57 1.44
N ALA A 95 26.65 17.67 1.92
CA ALA A 95 27.41 18.71 2.61
C ALA A 95 28.01 18.22 3.94
N HIS A 96 27.23 17.47 4.72
CA HIS A 96 27.69 16.84 5.97
C HIS A 96 28.84 15.85 5.73
N SER A 97 28.86 15.15 4.59
CA SER A 97 29.96 14.23 4.27
C SER A 97 31.27 14.93 3.89
N GLU A 98 31.22 16.20 3.52
CA GLU A 98 32.40 17.00 3.19
C GLU A 98 32.91 17.79 4.40
N ASP A 99 32.00 18.16 5.32
CA ASP A 99 32.25 18.95 6.52
C ASP A 99 31.37 18.44 7.67
N ASP A 100 31.98 17.82 8.67
CA ASP A 100 31.30 17.21 9.81
C ASP A 100 30.75 18.25 10.81
N GLU A 101 31.13 19.53 10.68
CA GLU A 101 30.50 20.63 11.43
C GLU A 101 29.06 20.91 10.94
N ILE A 102 28.70 20.46 9.73
CA ILE A 102 27.35 20.60 9.18
C ILE A 102 26.47 19.48 9.74
N GLU A 103 25.68 19.78 10.77
CA GLU A 103 24.78 18.79 11.37
C GLU A 103 23.54 18.49 10.50
N LEU A 104 23.14 17.22 10.50
CA LEU A 104 21.87 16.78 9.91
C LEU A 104 20.72 16.86 10.90
N ILE A 105 19.52 17.14 10.39
CA ILE A 105 18.31 17.21 11.20
C ILE A 105 17.84 15.80 11.50
N ALA A 106 17.80 15.40 12.77
CA ALA A 106 17.10 14.20 13.19
C ALA A 106 15.62 14.54 13.48
N PRO A 107 14.62 13.85 12.88
CA PRO A 107 13.22 14.07 13.21
C PRO A 107 12.96 13.77 14.69
N ARG A 108 12.64 14.80 15.47
CA ARG A 108 12.35 14.68 16.90
C ARG A 108 10.87 14.82 17.22
N ASP A 109 10.09 15.35 16.29
CA ASP A 109 8.64 15.47 16.41
C ASP A 109 7.93 14.14 16.06
N ARG A 110 6.60 14.20 16.05
CA ARG A 110 5.74 13.06 15.70
C ARG A 110 5.50 12.94 14.19
N ASP A 111 5.79 13.96 13.39
CA ASP A 111 5.17 14.10 12.06
C ASP A 111 5.83 13.20 11.01
N SER A 112 7.09 12.84 11.21
CA SER A 112 7.86 12.07 10.21
C SER A 112 7.51 10.58 10.17
N CYS A 113 7.26 9.94 11.32
CA CYS A 113 6.99 8.49 11.36
C CYS A 113 5.64 8.11 10.69
N PRO A 114 4.53 8.86 10.90
CA PRO A 114 3.24 8.61 10.27
C PRO A 114 3.26 8.68 8.74
N LEU A 115 4.23 9.35 8.11
CA LEU A 115 4.37 9.32 6.64
C LEU A 115 4.44 7.89 6.10
N CYS A 116 5.04 6.98 6.88
CA CYS A 116 5.06 5.56 6.59
C CYS A 116 4.03 4.79 7.43
N HIS A 117 3.98 5.06 8.73
CA HIS A 117 3.30 4.25 9.74
C HIS A 117 1.86 4.69 10.07
N GLU A 118 1.32 5.73 9.44
CA GLU A 118 -0.11 6.03 9.55
C GLU A 118 -0.94 4.92 8.93
N TYR A 119 -2.11 4.69 9.51
CA TYR A 119 -3.07 3.74 8.97
C TYR A 119 -3.60 4.20 7.62
N LEU A 120 -3.33 3.41 6.58
CA LEU A 120 -3.82 3.59 5.23
C LEU A 120 -4.26 2.23 4.69
N SER A 121 -5.50 2.13 4.22
CA SER A 121 -6.06 0.89 3.68
C SER A 121 -5.31 0.34 2.46
N SER A 122 -4.53 1.19 1.78
CA SER A 122 -3.68 0.82 0.66
C SER A 122 -2.33 0.21 1.08
N ARG A 123 -1.95 0.29 2.37
CA ARG A 123 -0.71 -0.31 2.86
C ARG A 123 -0.85 -1.82 2.98
N PRO A 124 0.23 -2.58 2.74
CA PRO A 124 0.20 -4.02 2.85
C PRO A 124 -0.21 -4.48 4.26
N THR A 125 -1.05 -5.50 4.32
CA THR A 125 -1.40 -6.18 5.58
C THR A 125 -0.14 -6.66 6.31
N GLY A 126 -0.08 -6.43 7.62
CA GLY A 126 1.08 -6.76 8.45
C GLY A 126 2.25 -5.77 8.38
N PHE A 127 2.15 -4.70 7.57
CA PHE A 127 3.03 -3.55 7.75
C PHE A 127 2.64 -2.83 9.04
N PRO A 128 3.58 -2.50 9.97
CA PRO A 128 3.24 -1.84 11.22
C PRO A 128 2.58 -0.48 10.95
N GLN A 129 1.34 -0.33 11.39
CA GLN A 129 0.56 0.89 11.25
C GLN A 129 -0.08 1.26 12.57
N ILE A 130 -0.28 2.55 12.76
CA ILE A 130 -0.97 3.15 13.91
C ILE A 130 -2.00 4.16 13.40
N VAL A 131 -3.00 4.46 14.21
CA VAL A 131 -3.79 5.69 14.05
C VAL A 131 -3.14 6.74 14.95
N SER A 132 -2.46 7.73 14.36
CA SER A 132 -1.66 8.68 15.12
C SER A 132 -2.48 9.49 16.14
N ASP A 133 -3.75 9.76 15.87
CA ASP A 133 -4.64 10.46 16.81
C ASP A 133 -4.93 9.68 18.10
N SER A 134 -4.85 8.33 18.07
CA SER A 134 -5.17 7.48 19.22
C SER A 134 -3.95 6.83 19.87
N HIS A 135 -2.85 6.68 19.13
CA HIS A 135 -1.64 6.07 19.65
C HIS A 135 -0.75 7.09 20.38
N GLU A 136 -0.84 7.14 21.71
CA GLU A 136 -0.06 8.05 22.59
C GLU A 136 -0.09 9.51 22.12
N PRO A 137 -1.29 10.12 21.95
CA PRO A 137 -1.42 11.45 21.35
C PRO A 137 -0.50 12.48 22.03
N MET A 138 0.05 13.41 21.23
CA MET A 138 0.95 14.49 21.67
C MET A 138 2.33 14.07 22.19
N LYS A 139 2.69 12.77 22.17
CA LYS A 139 4.06 12.31 22.48
C LYS A 139 4.84 12.01 21.21
N ALA A 140 6.11 12.43 21.17
CA ALA A 140 7.02 12.06 20.10
C ALA A 140 7.25 10.55 20.09
N CYS A 141 7.21 9.92 18.91
CA CYS A 141 7.41 8.48 18.72
C CYS A 141 8.73 8.02 19.35
N ILE A 142 9.77 8.85 19.24
CA ILE A 142 11.13 8.59 19.72
C ILE A 142 11.25 8.53 21.25
N SER A 143 10.22 8.97 21.99
CA SER A 143 10.22 8.85 23.45
C SER A 143 10.04 7.41 23.93
N CYS A 144 9.55 6.52 23.06
CA CYS A 144 9.36 5.09 23.34
C CYS A 144 10.07 4.19 22.33
N HIS A 145 10.23 4.62 21.07
CA HIS A 145 10.85 3.82 20.00
C HIS A 145 12.20 4.40 19.58
N ASP A 146 13.22 3.55 19.45
CA ASP A 146 14.48 3.91 18.81
C ASP A 146 14.31 3.83 17.27
N PRO A 147 14.45 4.91 16.49
CA PRO A 147 14.31 4.87 15.04
C PRO A 147 15.35 4.01 14.32
N HIS A 148 16.53 3.81 14.91
CA HIS A 148 17.56 2.94 14.36
C HIS A 148 17.17 1.48 14.59
N ASN A 149 16.65 1.14 15.77
CA ASN A 149 16.19 -0.22 16.05
C ASN A 149 14.78 -0.24 16.68
N PRO A 150 13.74 0.06 15.89
CA PRO A 150 12.41 0.23 16.44
C PRO A 150 11.87 -1.12 16.88
N LYS A 151 11.57 -1.20 18.17
CA LYS A 151 10.87 -2.33 18.79
C LYS A 151 9.41 -1.94 18.94
N SER A 152 8.52 -2.63 18.23
CA SER A 152 7.12 -2.65 18.59
C SER A 152 6.88 -3.79 19.57
N GLU A 153 5.97 -3.59 20.53
CA GLU A 153 5.40 -4.75 21.21
C GLU A 153 4.76 -5.63 20.13
N LYS A 154 5.20 -6.88 20.05
CA LYS A 154 4.54 -7.86 19.21
C LYS A 154 3.19 -8.14 19.85
N SER A 155 2.16 -7.41 19.43
CA SER A 155 0.81 -7.88 19.67
C SER A 155 0.69 -9.23 18.95
N THR A 156 0.38 -10.26 19.73
CA THR A 156 0.14 -11.62 19.22
C THR A 156 -1.24 -11.77 18.61
N GLU A 157 -2.02 -10.70 18.63
CA GLU A 157 -3.42 -10.68 18.24
C GLU A 157 -3.58 -10.31 16.76
N CYS A 158 -4.66 -10.80 16.16
CA CYS A 158 -4.89 -10.68 14.72
C CYS A 158 -5.06 -9.21 14.28
N GLU A 159 -5.65 -8.37 15.13
CA GLU A 159 -6.00 -6.97 14.82
C GLU A 159 -4.76 -6.08 14.64
N ALA A 160 -3.61 -6.49 15.18
CA ALA A 160 -2.35 -5.76 15.02
C ALA A 160 -1.86 -5.71 13.57
N CYS A 161 -2.17 -6.76 12.79
CA CYS A 161 -1.82 -6.84 11.37
C CYS A 161 -3.04 -6.67 10.46
N HIS A 162 -4.23 -7.03 10.93
CA HIS A 162 -5.48 -7.05 10.20
C HIS A 162 -6.48 -5.99 10.70
N THR A 163 -5.99 -4.78 11.01
CA THR A 163 -6.79 -3.71 11.61
C THR A 163 -8.03 -3.36 10.78
N GLU A 164 -7.95 -3.36 9.44
CA GLU A 164 -9.12 -3.12 8.58
C GLU A 164 -10.22 -4.17 8.81
N ILE A 165 -9.83 -5.45 8.82
CA ILE A 165 -10.77 -6.57 9.00
C ILE A 165 -11.35 -6.51 10.40
N ALA A 166 -10.54 -6.18 11.41
CA ALA A 166 -10.97 -6.02 12.78
C ALA A 166 -12.00 -4.89 12.93
N ASN A 167 -11.70 -3.72 12.35
CA ASN A 167 -12.58 -2.56 12.35
C ASN A 167 -13.90 -2.87 11.63
N THR A 168 -13.83 -3.53 10.48
CA THR A 168 -15.02 -3.93 9.71
C THR A 168 -15.88 -4.92 10.51
N LYS A 169 -15.26 -5.96 11.06
CA LYS A 169 -15.94 -6.99 11.87
C LYS A 169 -16.54 -6.41 13.15
N SER A 170 -15.96 -5.34 13.70
CA SER A 170 -16.51 -4.66 14.89
C SER A 170 -17.93 -4.11 14.66
N LEU A 171 -18.31 -3.91 13.40
CA LEU A 171 -19.63 -3.46 12.98
C LEU A 171 -20.54 -4.63 12.51
N SER A 172 -20.04 -5.87 12.46
CA SER A 172 -20.79 -7.04 12.00
C SER A 172 -21.49 -7.80 13.12
N LYS A 173 -22.44 -8.66 12.72
CA LYS A 173 -23.12 -9.58 13.65
C LYS A 173 -22.18 -10.64 14.23
N HIS A 174 -20.96 -10.78 13.71
CA HIS A 174 -19.93 -11.71 14.20
C HIS A 174 -18.88 -11.05 15.10
N VAL A 175 -19.13 -9.80 15.55
CA VAL A 175 -18.19 -9.03 16.40
C VAL A 175 -17.67 -9.81 17.61
N ASN A 176 -18.52 -10.63 18.23
CA ASN A 176 -18.19 -11.37 19.47
C ASN A 176 -17.49 -12.72 19.24
N ILE A 177 -17.26 -13.14 17.99
CA ILE A 177 -16.59 -14.41 17.68
C ILE A 177 -15.10 -14.16 17.51
N ALA A 178 -14.21 -14.89 18.19
CA ALA A 178 -12.77 -14.70 18.01
C ALA A 178 -12.32 -15.09 16.58
N CYS A 179 -11.29 -14.44 16.05
CA CYS A 179 -10.81 -14.66 14.67
C CYS A 179 -10.43 -16.13 14.41
N LYS A 180 -9.81 -16.79 15.41
CA LYS A 180 -9.37 -18.19 15.33
C LYS A 180 -10.50 -19.22 15.40
N GLU A 181 -11.73 -18.82 15.74
CA GLU A 181 -12.88 -19.74 15.68
C GLU A 181 -13.16 -20.16 14.24
N CYS A 182 -13.01 -19.24 13.29
CA CYS A 182 -13.19 -19.48 11.85
C CYS A 182 -11.88 -19.78 11.13
N HIS A 183 -10.76 -19.21 11.59
CA HIS A 183 -9.49 -19.28 10.90
C HIS A 183 -8.49 -20.19 11.61
N GLU A 184 -8.18 -21.33 11.00
CA GLU A 184 -7.05 -22.17 11.42
C GLU A 184 -5.74 -21.51 10.98
N THR A 185 -4.99 -20.97 11.93
CA THR A 185 -3.81 -20.14 11.63
C THR A 185 -2.57 -20.73 12.31
N PRO A 186 -1.56 -21.18 11.56
CA PRO A 186 -0.30 -21.63 12.16
C PRO A 186 0.45 -20.44 12.79
N ASP A 187 1.17 -20.66 13.89
CA ASP A 187 1.92 -19.58 14.54
C ASP A 187 2.97 -18.92 13.62
N ALA A 188 3.49 -19.68 12.65
CA ALA A 188 4.40 -19.18 11.62
C ALA A 188 3.77 -18.09 10.73
N HIS A 189 2.44 -18.01 10.63
CA HIS A 189 1.76 -16.91 9.92
C HIS A 189 2.12 -15.54 10.51
N LYS A 190 2.31 -15.45 11.83
CA LYS A 190 2.59 -14.17 12.51
C LYS A 190 3.95 -13.57 12.13
N THR A 191 4.89 -14.38 11.66
CA THR A 191 6.24 -13.95 11.28
C THR A 191 6.49 -14.04 9.78
N GLN A 192 5.81 -14.95 9.08
CA GLN A 192 5.96 -15.21 7.65
C GLN A 192 4.58 -15.35 6.96
N PRO A 193 3.74 -14.30 6.97
CA PRO A 193 2.33 -14.38 6.58
C PRO A 193 2.10 -14.73 5.11
N ARG A 194 3.10 -14.45 4.25
CA ARG A 194 3.04 -14.79 2.81
C ARG A 194 3.35 -16.26 2.52
N MET A 195 4.05 -16.94 3.43
CA MET A 195 4.43 -18.35 3.27
C MET A 195 3.43 -19.27 3.98
N PHE A 196 2.90 -18.84 5.12
CA PHE A 196 1.93 -19.59 5.90
C PHE A 196 0.62 -18.82 5.92
N LEU A 197 -0.33 -19.22 5.07
CA LEU A 197 -1.64 -18.59 5.01
C LEU A 197 -2.58 -19.17 6.07
N PRO A 198 -3.48 -18.36 6.65
CA PRO A 198 -4.53 -18.88 7.50
C PRO A 198 -5.55 -19.66 6.66
N GLY A 199 -6.04 -20.76 7.22
CA GLY A 199 -7.19 -21.48 6.71
C GLY A 199 -8.48 -20.68 6.92
N LYS A 200 -9.53 -21.11 6.23
CA LYS A 200 -10.91 -20.64 6.42
C LYS A 200 -11.86 -21.81 6.25
N PRO A 201 -13.12 -21.72 6.70
CA PRO A 201 -14.07 -22.81 6.55
C PRO A 201 -14.25 -23.19 5.08
N VAL A 202 -14.04 -24.46 4.76
CA VAL A 202 -14.15 -25.00 3.39
C VAL A 202 -15.45 -25.76 3.16
N ASN A 203 -16.31 -25.82 4.17
CA ASN A 203 -17.56 -26.56 4.15
C ASN A 203 -18.68 -25.76 4.83
N ARG A 204 -19.93 -26.18 4.59
CA ARG A 204 -21.14 -25.48 5.04
C ARG A 204 -21.48 -25.83 6.49
N GLU A 205 -21.08 -27.02 6.93
CA GLU A 205 -21.32 -27.55 8.28
C GLU A 205 -20.73 -26.64 9.35
N PHE A 206 -19.57 -26.02 9.10
CA PHE A 206 -18.94 -25.09 10.02
C PHE A 206 -19.89 -23.95 10.43
N CYS A 207 -20.53 -23.29 9.44
CA CYS A 207 -21.50 -22.22 9.64
C CYS A 207 -22.81 -22.79 10.21
N GLY A 208 -23.19 -24.00 9.75
CA GLY A 208 -24.34 -24.75 10.23
C GLY A 208 -24.32 -25.02 11.74
N ARG A 209 -23.14 -25.07 12.39
CA ARG A 209 -23.04 -25.19 13.86
C ARG A 209 -23.77 -24.08 14.62
N CYS A 210 -23.95 -22.92 14.00
CA CYS A 210 -24.68 -21.78 14.58
C CYS A 210 -25.93 -21.40 13.78
N HIS A 211 -25.99 -21.69 12.48
CA HIS A 211 -27.06 -21.22 11.60
C HIS A 211 -28.04 -22.31 11.15
N ALA A 212 -27.76 -23.60 11.38
CA ALA A 212 -28.73 -24.64 11.04
C ALA A 212 -30.00 -24.51 11.90
N GLU A 213 -31.16 -24.92 11.38
CA GLU A 213 -32.44 -24.89 12.12
C GLU A 213 -32.36 -25.56 13.48
N THR A 214 -31.59 -26.64 13.58
CA THR A 214 -31.40 -27.44 14.79
C THR A 214 -30.14 -27.10 15.57
N ALA A 215 -29.40 -26.05 15.18
CA ALA A 215 -28.15 -25.72 15.85
C ALA A 215 -28.36 -25.24 17.31
N PRO A 216 -27.47 -25.63 18.24
CA PRO A 216 -27.60 -25.36 19.67
C PRO A 216 -27.26 -23.91 20.07
N SER A 217 -26.91 -23.06 19.10
CA SER A 217 -26.63 -21.63 19.26
C SER A 217 -27.88 -20.83 19.67
N ASP A 218 -27.70 -19.56 20.02
CA ASP A 218 -28.80 -18.66 20.41
C ASP A 218 -29.90 -18.59 19.33
N LYS A 219 -31.17 -18.57 19.75
CA LYS A 219 -32.33 -18.56 18.85
C LYS A 219 -32.45 -17.26 18.06
N ASP A 220 -31.86 -16.17 18.54
CA ASP A 220 -31.85 -14.88 17.85
C ASP A 220 -30.89 -14.86 16.64
N ILE A 221 -30.04 -15.89 16.49
CA ILE A 221 -29.18 -16.05 15.32
C ILE A 221 -30.03 -16.54 14.13
N PRO A 222 -29.92 -15.88 12.95
CA PRO A 222 -30.64 -16.28 11.74
C PRO A 222 -30.46 -17.76 11.39
N ARG A 223 -31.55 -18.45 11.11
CA ARG A 223 -31.58 -19.88 10.78
C ARG A 223 -31.77 -20.12 9.29
N ILE A 224 -31.09 -21.13 8.78
CA ILE A 224 -31.20 -21.59 7.40
C ILE A 224 -31.37 -23.11 7.35
N GLU A 225 -32.08 -23.56 6.32
CA GLU A 225 -32.15 -24.98 5.97
C GLU A 225 -30.88 -25.35 5.18
N MET A 226 -30.02 -26.12 5.82
CA MET A 226 -28.73 -26.50 5.24
C MET A 226 -28.88 -27.38 4.00
N GLU A 227 -29.99 -28.09 3.83
CA GLU A 227 -30.21 -28.97 2.70
C GLU A 227 -30.57 -28.22 1.42
N THR A 228 -31.23 -27.06 1.52
CA THR A 228 -31.82 -26.37 0.35
C THR A 228 -31.17 -25.02 0.04
N HIS A 229 -30.50 -24.40 1.01
CA HIS A 229 -29.96 -23.05 0.85
C HIS A 229 -28.63 -23.03 0.07
N GLU A 230 -28.69 -22.74 -1.24
CA GLU A 230 -27.53 -22.53 -2.13
C GLU A 230 -26.47 -23.64 -2.02
N GLU A 231 -26.91 -24.89 -2.24
CA GLU A 231 -26.11 -26.12 -2.07
C GLU A 231 -24.77 -26.14 -2.81
N ALA A 232 -24.64 -25.38 -3.90
CA ALA A 232 -23.45 -25.33 -4.75
C ALA A 232 -22.29 -24.48 -4.18
N TYR A 233 -22.54 -23.67 -3.14
CA TYR A 233 -21.59 -22.69 -2.63
C TYR A 233 -21.34 -22.87 -1.12
N VAL A 234 -20.14 -22.53 -0.67
CA VAL A 234 -19.89 -22.32 0.77
C VAL A 234 -20.36 -20.94 1.19
N CYS A 235 -20.84 -20.82 2.42
CA CYS A 235 -21.58 -19.64 2.90
C CYS A 235 -20.84 -18.31 2.66
N TRP A 236 -19.51 -18.28 2.84
CA TRP A 236 -18.72 -17.04 2.68
C TRP A 236 -18.56 -16.55 1.23
N GLN A 237 -18.95 -17.35 0.23
CA GLN A 237 -18.96 -16.90 -1.17
C GLN A 237 -20.06 -15.87 -1.43
N CYS A 238 -21.12 -15.88 -0.63
CA CYS A 238 -22.22 -14.92 -0.70
C CYS A 238 -22.28 -14.02 0.55
N HIS A 239 -21.97 -14.56 1.73
CA HIS A 239 -22.05 -13.84 3.01
C HIS A 239 -20.68 -13.53 3.57
N TYR A 240 -20.24 -12.27 3.49
CA TYR A 240 -18.94 -11.88 4.04
C TYR A 240 -19.01 -11.67 5.56
N PRO A 241 -18.49 -12.57 6.42
CA PRO A 241 -18.80 -12.56 7.85
C PRO A 241 -18.23 -11.35 8.61
N HIS A 242 -17.24 -10.68 8.02
CA HIS A 242 -16.63 -9.47 8.55
C HIS A 242 -17.43 -8.21 8.23
N LEU A 243 -18.35 -8.21 7.26
CA LEU A 243 -19.12 -7.02 6.88
C LEU A 243 -20.35 -6.84 7.77
N PRO A 244 -20.77 -5.58 8.05
CA PRO A 244 -21.95 -5.25 8.83
C PRO A 244 -23.20 -6.00 8.38
N GLU A 245 -23.41 -6.10 7.06
CA GLU A 245 -24.44 -6.89 6.41
C GLU A 245 -24.05 -7.11 4.93
N ALA A 246 -24.27 -8.32 4.43
CA ALA A 246 -24.89 -8.47 3.12
C ALA A 246 -26.32 -8.92 3.44
N GLU A 247 -27.28 -8.01 3.32
CA GLU A 247 -28.70 -8.38 3.17
C GLU A 247 -28.88 -9.19 1.88
#